data_AF-A0A431F4G2-F1
#
_entry.id   AF-A0A431F4G2-F1
#
_cell.length_a   1.000
_cell.length_b   1.000
_cell.length_c   1.000
_cell.angle_alpha   90.00
_cell.angle_beta   90.00
_cell.angle_gamma   90.00
#
_symmetry.space_group_name_H-M   'P 1'
#
loop_
_entity.id
_entity.type
_entity.pdbx_description
1 polymer ?
#
loop_
_entity_poly.entity_id
_entity_poly.type
_entity_poly.pdbx_seq_one_letter_code
_entity_poly.pdbx_strand_id
1 'polypeptide(L)'
;MNFIKTISPIQKINFNGFEFYIKRDDLLGEINGNKARKLAFYIHQRYPKNQSFVSYGGSQSNALAALSIFAKQRSCKLVFACEKISTFLKNNPCGNYALALENGVDFVENIHSLSLKQFALSLCKKDDIFIEQGIANLEAQYGYMELAQEIQMQSQSLKLDFDIFLPSGTGTSAAFLAKYSKFKVFTCACVGDIKYLKKQILTLDPSYDFSNLEFLTSDKKYHFAKPYKEFYELYMDLKLKCNIEFDLLYDILGLSIALKQEWKKPLLYIHQGGILGNSTMLERYKFKKLV
;
A
#
# COMPACT_ATOMS: atom_id res chain seq x y z
N MET A 1 18.06 11.05 13.07
CA MET A 1 17.13 10.28 12.22
C MET A 1 15.84 11.08 12.12
N ASN A 2 15.49 11.57 10.93
CA ASN A 2 14.25 12.31 10.75
C ASN A 2 13.08 11.34 10.88
N PHE A 3 12.36 11.47 11.99
CA PHE A 3 11.09 10.79 12.19
C PHE A 3 10.15 11.18 11.04
N ILE A 4 9.35 10.20 10.61
CA ILE A 4 8.29 10.32 9.61
C ILE A 4 7.65 11.71 9.66
N LYS A 5 7.53 12.35 8.49
CA LYS A 5 6.76 13.59 8.38
C LYS A 5 5.35 13.25 8.87
N THR A 6 4.95 13.81 10.00
CA THR A 6 3.71 13.40 10.68
C THR A 6 2.47 13.71 9.85
N ILE A 7 2.52 14.71 8.98
CA ILE A 7 1.40 15.11 8.11
C ILE A 7 1.89 15.29 6.67
N SER A 8 1.41 14.45 5.76
CA SER A 8 1.67 14.62 4.32
C SER A 8 0.79 15.73 3.71
N PRO A 9 1.24 16.43 2.66
CA PRO A 9 0.49 17.54 2.08
C PRO A 9 -0.71 17.07 1.25
N ILE A 10 -1.71 17.94 1.12
CA ILE A 10 -2.74 17.85 0.08
C ILE A 10 -2.36 18.82 -1.04
N GLN A 11 -2.39 18.36 -2.29
CA GLN A 11 -2.08 19.15 -3.49
C GLN A 11 -3.29 19.16 -4.43
N LYS A 12 -3.67 20.35 -4.93
CA LYS A 12 -4.67 20.45 -6.01
C LYS A 12 -4.00 20.20 -7.36
N ILE A 13 -4.61 19.37 -8.19
CA ILE A 13 -4.12 18.94 -9.50
C ILE A 13 -5.21 19.15 -10.54
N ASN A 14 -4.81 19.53 -11.75
CA ASN A 14 -5.66 19.51 -12.93
C ASN A 14 -5.07 18.51 -13.93
N PHE A 15 -5.87 17.53 -14.35
CA PHE A 15 -5.49 16.57 -15.38
C PHE A 15 -6.55 16.55 -16.47
N ASN A 16 -6.19 17.04 -17.66
CA ASN A 16 -7.10 17.15 -18.81
C ASN A 16 -8.44 17.85 -18.48
N GLY A 17 -8.41 18.91 -17.67
CA GLY A 17 -9.60 19.66 -17.27
C GLY A 17 -10.31 19.10 -16.03
N PHE A 18 -9.94 17.90 -15.56
CA PHE A 18 -10.46 17.34 -14.32
C PHE A 18 -9.64 17.83 -13.12
N GLU A 19 -10.28 18.63 -12.26
CA GLU A 19 -9.66 19.13 -11.03
C GLU A 19 -9.90 18.19 -9.85
N PHE A 20 -8.84 17.82 -9.13
CA PHE A 20 -8.92 17.00 -7.93
C PHE A 20 -7.79 17.29 -6.96
N TYR A 21 -7.88 16.73 -5.76
CA TYR A 21 -6.88 16.85 -4.71
C TYR A 21 -6.16 15.52 -4.51
N ILE A 22 -4.90 15.58 -4.12
CA ILE A 22 -4.08 14.41 -3.81
C ILE A 22 -3.48 14.54 -2.42
N LYS A 23 -3.75 13.57 -1.54
CA LYS A 23 -3.01 13.38 -0.28
C LYS A 23 -1.73 12.62 -0.59
N ARG A 24 -0.59 13.31 -0.45
CA ARG A 24 0.74 12.84 -0.85
C ARG A 24 1.40 11.94 0.20
N ASP A 25 0.73 10.87 0.59
CA ASP A 25 1.27 9.91 1.57
C ASP A 25 2.56 9.23 1.06
N ASP A 26 2.79 9.21 -0.25
CA ASP A 26 4.07 8.86 -0.87
C ASP A 26 5.26 9.70 -0.38
N LEU A 27 5.02 10.89 0.20
CA LEU A 27 6.04 11.81 0.71
C LEU A 27 6.25 11.77 2.23
N LEU A 28 5.73 10.76 2.94
CA LEU A 28 5.84 10.66 4.41
C LEU A 28 7.26 10.40 4.94
N GLY A 29 8.17 9.91 4.10
CA GLY A 29 9.56 9.62 4.47
C GLY A 29 10.11 8.38 3.75
N GLU A 30 11.13 7.74 4.33
CA GLU A 30 11.68 6.47 3.82
C GLU A 30 10.64 5.36 3.85
N ILE A 31 9.94 5.22 4.98
CA ILE A 31 8.71 4.46 5.07
C ILE A 31 7.58 5.42 4.70
N ASN A 32 6.94 5.20 3.56
CA ASN A 32 5.88 6.06 3.05
C ASN A 32 4.63 5.29 2.61
N GLY A 33 3.66 6.05 2.10
CA GLY A 33 2.44 5.54 1.52
C GLY A 33 1.57 4.79 2.53
N ASN A 34 0.80 3.83 2.02
CA ASN A 34 -0.05 3.02 2.88
C ASN A 34 0.73 2.16 3.90
N LYS A 35 2.00 1.84 3.65
CA LYS A 35 2.81 1.03 4.57
C LYS A 35 3.26 1.84 5.79
N ALA A 36 3.57 3.12 5.62
CA ALA A 36 3.79 4.02 6.76
C ALA A 36 2.57 4.08 7.68
N ARG A 37 1.38 4.28 7.11
CA ARG A 37 0.12 4.30 7.86
C ARG A 37 -0.13 3.00 8.62
N LYS A 38 0.05 1.85 7.96
CA LYS A 38 -0.14 0.54 8.58
C LYS A 38 0.89 0.23 9.67
N LEU A 39 2.11 0.74 9.54
CA LEU A 39 3.17 0.57 10.53
C LEU A 39 3.12 1.55 11.70
N ALA A 40 2.30 2.60 11.63
CA ALA A 40 2.26 3.66 12.64
C ALA A 40 2.19 3.12 14.08
N PHE A 41 1.30 2.15 14.36
CA PHE A 41 1.19 1.51 15.68
C PHE A 41 2.53 0.95 16.19
N TYR A 42 3.26 0.23 15.34
CA TYR A 42 4.55 -0.36 15.69
C TYR A 42 5.62 0.73 15.83
N ILE A 43 5.59 1.74 14.97
CA ILE A 43 6.54 2.86 15.01
C ILE A 43 6.40 3.65 16.31
N HIS A 44 5.21 3.81 16.86
CA HIS A 44 5.02 4.53 18.13
C HIS A 44 5.42 3.74 19.37
N GLN A 45 5.80 2.48 19.22
CA GLN A 45 6.26 1.65 20.33
C GLN A 45 7.78 1.66 20.52
N ARG A 46 8.19 1.18 21.69
CA ARG A 46 9.58 0.89 22.02
C ARG A 46 9.76 -0.62 22.06
N TYR A 47 10.84 -1.08 21.44
CA TYR A 47 11.22 -2.48 21.41
C TYR A 47 12.61 -2.65 22.01
N PRO A 48 12.89 -3.78 22.68
CA PRO A 48 14.26 -4.09 23.09
C PRO A 48 15.15 -4.25 21.86
N LYS A 49 16.46 -3.98 22.03
CA LYS A 49 17.44 -4.23 20.97
C LYS A 49 17.36 -5.69 20.53
N ASN A 50 17.39 -5.92 19.23
CA ASN A 50 17.23 -7.24 18.60
C ASN A 50 15.85 -7.88 18.77
N GLN A 51 14.80 -7.13 19.11
CA GLN A 51 13.42 -7.63 19.01
C GLN A 51 13.20 -8.23 17.61
N SER A 52 12.63 -9.43 17.58
CA SER A 52 12.41 -10.16 16.35
C SER A 52 10.97 -9.98 15.87
N PHE A 53 10.85 -9.68 14.57
CA PHE A 53 9.61 -9.58 13.85
C PHE A 53 9.56 -10.69 12.80
N VAL A 54 8.42 -11.34 12.68
CA VAL A 54 8.17 -12.37 11.67
C VAL A 54 7.05 -11.90 10.77
N SER A 55 7.29 -11.86 9.46
CA SER A 55 6.26 -11.54 8.47
C SER A 55 6.44 -12.39 7.22
N TYR A 56 5.54 -12.21 6.25
CA TYR A 56 5.54 -13.03 5.05
C TYR A 56 4.96 -12.32 3.82
N GLY A 57 5.38 -12.78 2.64
CA GLY A 57 4.80 -12.34 1.38
C GLY A 57 5.75 -12.47 0.19
N GLY A 58 5.45 -11.72 -0.86
CA GLY A 58 6.29 -11.72 -2.07
C GLY A 58 7.61 -10.97 -1.86
N SER A 59 8.67 -11.47 -2.48
CA SER A 59 10.02 -10.87 -2.46
C SER A 59 10.10 -9.47 -3.07
N GLN A 60 9.10 -9.07 -3.86
CA GLN A 60 8.98 -7.71 -4.40
C GLN A 60 7.86 -6.88 -3.74
N SER A 61 7.32 -7.31 -2.60
CA SER A 61 6.21 -6.58 -1.95
C SER A 61 6.67 -5.27 -1.32
N ASN A 62 5.85 -4.22 -1.41
CA ASN A 62 6.10 -2.95 -0.72
C ASN A 62 6.10 -3.09 0.81
N ALA A 63 5.41 -4.12 1.34
CA ALA A 63 5.43 -4.42 2.77
C ALA A 63 6.81 -4.92 3.23
N LEU A 64 7.49 -5.74 2.44
CA LEU A 64 8.86 -6.19 2.72
C LEU A 64 9.82 -5.01 2.82
N ALA A 65 9.78 -4.08 1.86
CA ALA A 65 10.62 -2.89 1.88
C ALA A 65 10.36 -2.02 3.12
N ALA A 66 9.10 -1.76 3.45
CA ALA A 66 8.73 -0.98 4.62
C ALA A 66 9.17 -1.64 5.95
N LEU A 67 8.95 -2.95 6.08
CA LEU A 67 9.35 -3.73 7.26
C LEU A 67 10.87 -3.80 7.42
N SER A 68 11.62 -3.93 6.30
CA SER A 68 13.08 -4.00 6.35
C SER A 68 13.71 -2.68 6.80
N ILE A 69 13.19 -1.55 6.29
CA ILE A 69 13.60 -0.20 6.74
C ILE A 69 13.28 -0.04 8.23
N PHE A 70 12.06 -0.39 8.65
CA PHE A 70 11.63 -0.32 10.05
C PHE A 70 12.56 -1.12 10.97
N ALA A 71 12.85 -2.38 10.62
CA ALA A 71 13.69 -3.26 11.42
C ALA A 71 15.11 -2.69 11.57
N LYS A 72 15.73 -2.24 10.46
CA LYS A 72 17.06 -1.61 10.48
C LYS A 72 17.09 -0.36 11.33
N GLN A 73 16.13 0.56 11.15
CA GLN A 73 16.07 1.82 11.91
C GLN A 73 15.89 1.59 13.42
N ARG A 74 15.23 0.48 13.82
CA ARG A 74 14.98 0.13 15.22
C ARG A 74 15.98 -0.83 15.83
N SER A 75 17.02 -1.24 15.09
CA SER A 75 17.94 -2.31 15.53
C SER A 75 17.18 -3.59 15.93
N CYS A 76 16.12 -3.90 15.19
CA CYS A 76 15.29 -5.09 15.30
C CYS A 76 15.68 -6.09 14.21
N LYS A 77 15.27 -7.36 14.37
CA LYS A 77 15.45 -8.40 13.36
C LYS A 77 14.15 -8.61 12.59
N LEU A 78 14.26 -8.90 11.30
CA LEU A 78 13.13 -9.31 10.48
C LEU A 78 13.40 -10.69 9.88
N VAL A 79 12.59 -11.66 10.26
CA VAL A 79 12.47 -12.96 9.57
C VAL A 79 11.32 -12.84 8.58
N PHE A 80 11.57 -13.13 7.31
CA PHE A 80 10.60 -12.97 6.25
C PHE A 80 10.37 -14.27 5.48
N ALA A 81 9.20 -14.87 5.67
CA ALA A 81 8.81 -16.06 4.95
C ALA A 81 8.31 -15.70 3.54
N CYS A 82 8.79 -16.42 2.52
CA CYS A 82 8.37 -16.21 1.14
C CYS A 82 8.26 -17.53 0.38
N GLU A 83 7.56 -17.51 -0.76
CA GLU A 83 7.66 -18.59 -1.73
C GLU A 83 9.09 -18.66 -2.29
N LYS A 84 9.42 -19.75 -2.98
CA LYS A 84 10.73 -19.92 -3.63
C LYS A 84 11.11 -18.68 -4.46
N ILE A 85 12.21 -18.05 -4.09
CA ILE A 85 12.80 -16.94 -4.82
C ILE A 85 13.53 -17.51 -6.03
N SER A 86 13.27 -16.94 -7.21
CA SER A 86 13.89 -17.42 -8.44
C SER A 86 15.42 -17.30 -8.38
N THR A 87 16.12 -18.27 -8.96
CA THR A 87 17.60 -18.25 -9.05
C THR A 87 18.10 -16.97 -9.71
N PHE A 88 17.38 -16.47 -10.72
CA PHE A 88 17.70 -15.21 -11.37
C PHE A 88 17.70 -14.03 -10.39
N LEU A 89 16.66 -13.90 -9.55
CA LEU A 89 16.55 -12.81 -8.58
C LEU A 89 17.57 -12.93 -7.44
N LYS A 90 17.91 -14.16 -7.02
CA LYS A 90 18.99 -14.39 -6.04
C LYS A 90 20.36 -13.95 -6.59
N ASN A 91 20.63 -14.27 -7.85
CA ASN A 91 21.90 -13.91 -8.50
C ASN A 91 21.97 -12.45 -8.93
N ASN A 92 20.82 -11.80 -9.12
CA ASN A 92 20.71 -10.40 -9.53
C ASN A 92 19.71 -9.66 -8.62
N PRO A 93 20.04 -9.42 -7.34
CA PRO A 93 19.11 -8.76 -6.43
C PRO A 93 18.72 -7.38 -6.97
N CYS A 94 17.41 -7.10 -7.01
CA CYS A 94 16.88 -5.81 -7.45
C CYS A 94 15.60 -5.42 -6.69
N GLY A 95 15.25 -4.14 -6.77
CA GLY A 95 14.01 -3.60 -6.20
C GLY A 95 13.90 -3.80 -4.68
N ASN A 96 12.69 -4.15 -4.23
CA ASN A 96 12.38 -4.31 -2.80
C ASN A 96 13.17 -5.47 -2.17
N TYR A 97 13.51 -6.51 -2.95
CA TYR A 97 14.33 -7.62 -2.47
C TYR A 97 15.77 -7.19 -2.16
N ALA A 98 16.41 -6.43 -3.05
CA ALA A 98 17.78 -5.94 -2.84
C ALA A 98 17.87 -5.06 -1.59
N LEU A 99 16.93 -4.12 -1.43
CA LEU A 99 16.87 -3.25 -0.25
C LEU A 99 16.71 -4.06 1.04
N ALA A 100 15.86 -5.09 1.04
CA ALA A 100 15.66 -5.94 2.19
C ALA A 100 16.92 -6.75 2.56
N LEU A 101 17.66 -7.27 1.57
CA LEU A 101 18.95 -7.91 1.81
C LEU A 101 19.97 -6.95 2.43
N GLU A 102 20.09 -5.74 1.89
CA GLU A 102 20.97 -4.70 2.43
C GLU A 102 20.60 -4.33 3.88
N ASN A 103 19.31 -4.40 4.21
CA ASN A 103 18.82 -4.14 5.55
C ASN A 103 18.94 -5.35 6.51
N GLY A 104 19.51 -6.47 6.06
CA GLY A 104 19.79 -7.64 6.90
C GLY A 104 18.56 -8.50 7.20
N VAL A 105 17.57 -8.54 6.29
CA VAL A 105 16.40 -9.42 6.42
C VAL A 105 16.82 -10.88 6.28
N ASP A 106 16.32 -11.72 7.18
CA ASP A 106 16.50 -13.18 7.14
C ASP A 106 15.36 -13.82 6.34
N PHE A 107 15.64 -14.22 5.10
CA PHE A 107 14.65 -14.82 4.22
C PHE A 107 14.55 -16.32 4.44
N VAL A 108 13.33 -16.82 4.62
CA VAL A 108 13.05 -18.25 4.74
C VAL A 108 12.07 -18.67 3.65
N GLU A 109 12.53 -19.52 2.72
CA GLU A 109 11.71 -20.00 1.61
C GLU A 109 10.82 -21.17 2.05
N ASN A 110 9.52 -21.04 1.80
CA ASN A 110 8.57 -22.12 2.00
C ASN A 110 8.78 -23.20 0.93
N ILE A 111 9.48 -24.26 1.32
CA ILE A 111 9.67 -25.46 0.52
C ILE A 111 8.70 -26.59 0.91
N HIS A 112 7.73 -26.29 1.76
CA HIS A 112 6.79 -27.24 2.35
C HIS A 112 5.38 -27.10 1.75
N SER A 113 4.53 -28.11 1.99
CA SER A 113 3.13 -28.11 1.56
C SER A 113 2.20 -27.23 2.43
N LEU A 114 2.75 -26.37 3.29
CA LEU A 114 1.98 -25.45 4.12
C LEU A 114 1.59 -24.21 3.33
N SER A 115 0.45 -23.58 3.68
CA SER A 115 0.21 -22.21 3.23
C SER A 115 1.29 -21.28 3.77
N LEU A 116 1.65 -20.24 3.01
CA LEU A 116 2.72 -19.34 3.39
C LEU A 116 2.53 -18.70 4.78
N LYS A 117 1.28 -18.42 5.17
CA LYS A 117 0.94 -17.93 6.51
C LYS A 117 1.25 -18.95 7.60
N GLN A 118 0.81 -20.20 7.43
CA GLN A 118 1.08 -21.27 8.38
C GLN A 118 2.58 -21.52 8.53
N PHE A 119 3.31 -21.49 7.40
CA PHE A 119 4.76 -21.59 7.42
C PHE A 119 5.40 -20.43 8.20
N ALA A 120 5.01 -19.18 7.92
CA ALA A 120 5.51 -18.01 8.64
C ALA A 120 5.24 -18.10 10.16
N LEU A 121 4.03 -18.51 10.55
CA LEU A 121 3.68 -18.73 11.96
C LEU A 121 4.54 -19.81 12.62
N SER A 122 4.94 -20.86 11.88
CA SER A 122 5.81 -21.91 12.41
C SER A 122 7.25 -21.44 12.66
N LEU A 123 7.67 -20.31 12.09
CA LEU A 123 8.98 -19.70 12.34
C LEU A 123 9.01 -18.87 13.63
N CYS A 124 7.84 -18.46 14.14
CA CYS A 124 7.75 -17.63 15.34
C CYS A 124 8.27 -18.38 16.57
N LYS A 125 9.13 -17.70 17.33
CA LYS A 125 9.61 -18.11 18.65
C LYS A 125 8.84 -17.36 19.73
N LYS A 126 9.12 -17.72 20.98
CA LYS A 126 8.63 -16.98 22.14
C LYS A 126 9.06 -15.50 22.02
N ASP A 127 8.12 -14.60 22.27
CA ASP A 127 8.30 -13.14 22.24
C ASP A 127 8.53 -12.52 20.85
N ASP A 128 8.44 -13.31 19.75
CA ASP A 128 8.43 -12.76 18.40
C ASP A 128 7.12 -11.99 18.13
N ILE A 129 7.23 -10.89 17.39
CA ILE A 129 6.07 -10.12 16.94
C ILE A 129 5.71 -10.55 15.51
N PHE A 130 4.57 -11.21 15.36
CA PHE A 130 4.07 -11.61 14.05
C PHE A 130 3.29 -10.47 13.38
N ILE A 131 3.64 -10.16 12.12
CA ILE A 131 2.95 -9.16 11.30
C ILE A 131 2.38 -9.85 10.06
N GLU A 132 1.07 -9.74 9.87
CA GLU A 132 0.33 -10.29 8.74
C GLU A 132 0.85 -9.75 7.38
N GLN A 133 0.68 -10.55 6.33
CA GLN A 133 1.08 -10.17 4.97
C GLN A 133 0.48 -8.82 4.58
N GLY A 134 1.32 -7.96 3.99
CA GLY A 134 0.88 -6.64 3.56
C GLY A 134 0.60 -5.67 4.70
N ILE A 135 0.91 -6.05 5.95
CA ILE A 135 0.62 -5.32 7.19
C ILE A 135 -0.89 -5.13 7.32
N ALA A 136 -1.62 -6.22 7.05
CA ALA A 136 -3.08 -6.28 7.02
C ALA A 136 -3.61 -6.86 8.34
N ASN A 137 -3.36 -6.14 9.42
CA ASN A 137 -3.66 -6.52 10.80
C ASN A 137 -4.43 -5.39 11.51
N LEU A 138 -5.08 -5.68 12.64
CA LEU A 138 -5.99 -4.75 13.32
C LEU A 138 -5.27 -3.47 13.77
N GLU A 139 -4.01 -3.58 14.16
CA GLU A 139 -3.17 -2.47 14.63
C GLU A 139 -2.99 -1.38 13.56
N ALA A 140 -3.12 -1.74 12.27
CA ALA A 140 -3.07 -0.76 11.19
C ALA A 140 -4.17 0.32 11.30
N GLN A 141 -5.26 0.04 12.02
CA GLN A 141 -6.34 0.99 12.26
C GLN A 141 -5.84 2.28 12.92
N TYR A 142 -4.78 2.18 13.73
CA TYR A 142 -4.15 3.31 14.43
C TYR A 142 -3.71 4.42 13.45
N GLY A 143 -2.91 4.08 12.44
CA GLY A 143 -2.42 5.09 11.50
C GLY A 143 -3.48 5.59 10.52
N TYR A 144 -4.58 4.84 10.33
CA TYR A 144 -5.73 5.30 9.54
C TYR A 144 -6.66 6.21 10.34
N MET A 145 -6.75 6.04 11.66
CA MET A 145 -7.37 7.01 12.56
C MET A 145 -6.60 8.34 12.51
N GLU A 146 -5.27 8.30 12.58
CA GLU A 146 -4.42 9.50 12.43
C GLU A 146 -4.62 10.15 11.05
N LEU A 147 -4.62 9.37 9.96
CA LEU A 147 -4.88 9.89 8.62
C LEU A 147 -6.27 10.54 8.50
N ALA A 148 -7.31 9.94 9.11
CA ALA A 148 -8.65 10.53 9.10
C ALA A 148 -8.69 11.89 9.81
N GLN A 149 -8.02 12.01 10.96
CA GLN A 149 -7.89 13.26 11.69
C GLN A 149 -7.09 14.31 10.89
N GLU A 150 -5.98 13.91 10.25
CA GLU A 150 -5.21 14.78 9.36
C GLU A 150 -6.06 15.34 8.23
N ILE A 151 -6.80 14.47 7.53
CA ILE A 151 -7.66 14.90 6.41
C ILE A 151 -8.75 15.83 6.92
N GLN A 152 -9.34 15.58 8.09
CA GLN A 152 -10.33 16.48 8.69
C GLN A 152 -9.75 17.87 8.98
N MET A 153 -8.55 17.96 9.58
CA MET A 153 -7.89 19.24 9.85
C MET A 153 -7.55 19.98 8.55
N GLN A 154 -7.00 19.27 7.56
CA GLN A 154 -6.65 19.87 6.26
C GLN A 154 -7.89 20.32 5.48
N SER A 155 -8.98 19.56 5.54
CA SER A 155 -10.29 19.93 4.99
C SER A 155 -10.82 21.23 5.60
N GLN A 156 -10.74 21.40 6.93
CA GLN A 156 -11.17 22.62 7.61
C GLN A 156 -10.33 23.83 7.15
N SER A 157 -9.01 23.66 7.04
CA SER A 157 -8.12 24.70 6.53
C SER A 157 -8.42 25.08 5.08
N LEU A 158 -8.78 24.10 4.24
CA LEU A 158 -9.13 24.32 2.84
C LEU A 158 -10.59 24.78 2.66
N LYS A 159 -11.42 24.67 3.70
CA LYS A 159 -12.89 24.89 3.64
C LYS A 159 -13.57 24.02 2.58
N LEU A 160 -13.15 22.76 2.48
CA LEU A 160 -13.67 21.79 1.52
C LEU A 160 -14.03 20.50 2.22
N ASP A 161 -15.18 19.93 1.91
CA ASP A 161 -15.43 18.52 2.18
C ASP A 161 -14.99 17.68 0.98
N PHE A 162 -14.53 16.45 1.24
CA PHE A 162 -14.04 15.56 0.19
C PHE A 162 -14.91 14.33 -0.01
N ASP A 163 -14.88 13.79 -1.23
CA ASP A 163 -15.07 12.37 -1.48
C ASP A 163 -13.67 11.73 -1.58
N ILE A 164 -13.36 10.79 -0.70
CA ILE A 164 -12.01 10.23 -0.58
C ILE A 164 -11.91 8.96 -1.44
N PHE A 165 -10.88 8.84 -2.27
CA PHE A 165 -10.63 7.62 -3.04
C PHE A 165 -9.24 7.04 -2.79
N LEU A 166 -9.17 5.72 -2.67
CA LEU A 166 -7.93 4.97 -2.63
C LEU A 166 -8.10 3.55 -3.19
N PRO A 167 -7.24 3.08 -4.10
CA PRO A 167 -7.30 1.71 -4.63
C PRO A 167 -6.95 0.67 -3.56
N SER A 168 -7.47 -0.56 -3.70
CA SER A 168 -7.28 -1.63 -2.70
C SER A 168 -6.78 -2.94 -3.29
N GLY A 169 -5.69 -3.45 -2.71
CA GLY A 169 -5.28 -4.85 -2.84
C GLY A 169 -6.02 -5.77 -1.87
N THR A 170 -5.91 -5.51 -0.55
CA THR A 170 -6.55 -6.32 0.51
C THR A 170 -7.73 -5.63 1.18
N GLY A 171 -7.97 -4.34 0.91
CA GLY A 171 -9.09 -3.57 1.48
C GLY A 171 -8.83 -2.93 2.85
N THR A 172 -7.82 -3.38 3.61
CA THR A 172 -7.50 -2.86 4.97
C THR A 172 -7.43 -1.33 5.04
N SER A 173 -6.74 -0.72 4.09
CA SER A 173 -6.50 0.72 4.06
C SER A 173 -7.78 1.52 3.89
N ALA A 174 -8.60 1.13 2.91
CA ALA A 174 -9.86 1.80 2.65
C ALA A 174 -10.87 1.56 3.77
N ALA A 175 -10.90 0.33 4.31
CA ALA A 175 -11.77 -0.02 5.43
C ALA A 175 -11.49 0.83 6.67
N PHE A 176 -10.24 0.85 7.14
CA PHE A 176 -9.93 1.63 8.35
C PHE A 176 -10.01 3.13 8.12
N LEU A 177 -9.66 3.65 6.93
CA LEU A 177 -9.89 5.06 6.65
C LEU A 177 -11.39 5.40 6.69
N ALA A 178 -12.25 4.58 6.08
CA ALA A 178 -13.69 4.78 6.09
C ALA A 178 -14.30 4.69 7.51
N LYS A 179 -13.80 3.77 8.34
CA LYS A 179 -14.25 3.58 9.73
C LYS A 179 -14.08 4.84 10.59
N TYR A 180 -13.01 5.60 10.38
CA TYR A 180 -12.69 6.79 11.19
C TYR A 180 -12.96 8.12 10.48
N SER A 181 -13.18 8.11 9.16
CA SER A 181 -13.41 9.30 8.37
C SER A 181 -14.85 9.79 8.51
N LYS A 182 -15.04 11.10 8.70
CA LYS A 182 -16.34 11.75 8.53
C LYS A 182 -16.75 11.91 7.06
N PHE A 183 -15.80 11.78 6.14
CA PHE A 183 -16.01 11.85 4.70
C PHE A 183 -16.28 10.47 4.13
N LYS A 184 -17.04 10.43 3.03
CA LYS A 184 -17.31 9.21 2.28
C LYS A 184 -16.03 8.69 1.66
N VAL A 185 -15.78 7.39 1.80
CA VAL A 185 -14.59 6.73 1.22
C VAL A 185 -15.02 5.78 0.13
N PHE A 186 -14.28 5.82 -0.97
CA PHE A 186 -14.46 5.04 -2.17
C PHE A 186 -13.20 4.23 -2.45
N THR A 187 -13.36 3.00 -2.92
CA THR A 187 -12.24 2.12 -3.28
C THR A 187 -12.59 1.32 -4.52
N CYS A 188 -11.58 0.77 -5.20
CA CYS A 188 -11.74 -0.27 -6.20
C CYS A 188 -10.89 -1.50 -5.86
N ALA A 189 -11.20 -2.64 -6.48
CA ALA A 189 -10.41 -3.86 -6.35
C ALA A 189 -9.28 -3.89 -7.39
N CYS A 190 -8.03 -3.88 -6.93
CA CYS A 190 -6.85 -4.14 -7.76
C CYS A 190 -6.42 -5.61 -7.73
N VAL A 191 -6.82 -6.33 -6.68
CA VAL A 191 -6.59 -7.77 -6.52
C VAL A 191 -7.94 -8.44 -6.27
N GLY A 192 -8.21 -9.55 -6.95
CA GLY A 192 -9.47 -10.27 -6.83
C GLY A 192 -10.66 -9.45 -7.35
N ASP A 193 -11.75 -9.47 -6.62
CA ASP A 193 -12.97 -8.71 -6.91
C ASP A 193 -13.53 -8.05 -5.62
N ILE A 194 -14.67 -7.36 -5.74
CA ILE A 194 -15.32 -6.71 -4.60
C ILE A 194 -15.73 -7.72 -3.52
N LYS A 195 -16.16 -8.93 -3.90
CA LYS A 195 -16.52 -9.99 -2.95
C LYS A 195 -15.30 -10.43 -2.14
N TYR A 196 -14.16 -10.60 -2.80
CA TYR A 196 -12.87 -10.88 -2.18
C TYR A 196 -12.48 -9.78 -1.20
N LEU A 197 -12.53 -8.50 -1.60
CA LEU A 197 -12.21 -7.39 -0.70
C LEU A 197 -13.10 -7.37 0.55
N LYS A 198 -14.42 -7.50 0.37
CA LYS A 198 -15.35 -7.55 1.51
C LYS A 198 -15.05 -8.72 2.45
N LYS A 199 -14.73 -9.90 1.90
CA LYS A 199 -14.32 -11.07 2.69
C LYS A 199 -13.03 -10.82 3.47
N GLN A 200 -12.03 -10.19 2.86
CA GLN A 200 -10.78 -9.83 3.55
C GLN A 200 -11.03 -8.85 4.69
N ILE A 201 -11.86 -7.82 4.46
CA ILE A 201 -12.23 -6.84 5.49
C ILE A 201 -12.97 -7.51 6.65
N LEU A 202 -13.94 -8.39 6.38
CA LEU A 202 -14.68 -9.12 7.42
C LEU A 202 -13.83 -10.18 8.15
N THR A 203 -12.79 -10.70 7.51
CA THR A 203 -11.81 -11.58 8.19
C THR A 203 -10.96 -10.78 9.17
N LEU A 204 -10.69 -9.50 8.85
CA LEU A 204 -9.92 -8.60 9.67
C LEU A 204 -10.74 -8.01 10.83
N ASP A 205 -11.97 -7.56 10.55
CA ASP A 205 -12.95 -7.03 11.52
C ASP A 205 -14.33 -7.61 11.18
N PRO A 206 -14.77 -8.69 11.87
CA PRO A 206 -16.06 -9.33 11.60
C PRO A 206 -17.27 -8.44 11.81
N SER A 207 -17.12 -7.35 12.57
CA SER A 207 -18.18 -6.39 12.88
C SER A 207 -18.16 -5.14 11.98
N TYR A 208 -17.32 -5.15 10.93
CA TYR A 208 -17.08 -3.97 10.11
C TYR A 208 -18.36 -3.43 9.45
N ASP A 209 -18.65 -2.15 9.68
CA ASP A 209 -19.75 -1.43 9.03
C ASP A 209 -19.30 -0.83 7.67
N PHE A 210 -19.98 -1.24 6.61
CA PHE A 210 -19.71 -0.77 5.25
C PHE A 210 -20.46 0.53 4.88
N SER A 211 -21.24 1.13 5.78
CA SER A 211 -22.04 2.33 5.50
C SER A 211 -21.22 3.49 4.92
N ASN A 212 -19.98 3.67 5.37
CA ASN A 212 -19.09 4.74 4.91
C ASN A 212 -18.06 4.32 3.83
N LEU A 213 -18.13 3.09 3.31
CA LEU A 213 -17.21 2.58 2.30
C LEU A 213 -17.96 2.12 1.04
N GLU A 214 -17.63 2.74 -0.09
CA GLU A 214 -18.23 2.41 -1.40
C GLU A 214 -17.20 1.76 -2.33
N PHE A 215 -17.65 0.77 -3.11
CA PHE A 215 -16.78 0.00 -4.01
C PHE A 215 -17.11 0.33 -5.46
N LEU A 216 -16.20 1.04 -6.12
CA LEU A 216 -16.28 1.34 -7.54
C LEU A 216 -15.79 0.15 -8.38
N THR A 217 -16.41 -0.03 -9.54
CA THR A 217 -16.07 -1.06 -10.53
C THR A 217 -15.41 -0.44 -11.75
N SER A 218 -14.45 -1.14 -12.35
CA SER A 218 -13.94 -0.80 -13.67
C SER A 218 -14.86 -1.31 -14.78
N ASP A 219 -14.83 -0.64 -15.94
CA ASP A 219 -15.58 -1.00 -17.15
C ASP A 219 -15.29 -2.44 -17.63
N LYS A 220 -14.09 -2.95 -17.33
CA LYS A 220 -13.64 -4.30 -17.65
C LYS A 220 -12.79 -4.89 -16.54
N LYS A 221 -12.60 -6.22 -16.56
CA LYS A 221 -11.78 -6.94 -15.60
C LYS A 221 -10.28 -6.79 -15.92
N TYR A 222 -9.51 -6.32 -14.94
CA TYR A 222 -8.04 -6.29 -15.00
C TYR A 222 -7.45 -7.41 -14.13
N HIS A 223 -6.40 -8.06 -14.63
CA HIS A 223 -5.67 -9.05 -13.87
C HIS A 223 -4.53 -8.37 -13.10
N PHE A 224 -4.43 -8.69 -11.82
CA PHE A 224 -3.39 -8.13 -10.97
C PHE A 224 -1.99 -8.35 -11.57
N ALA A 225 -1.19 -7.29 -11.57
CA ALA A 225 0.17 -7.24 -12.11
C ALA A 225 0.32 -7.61 -13.60
N LYS A 226 -0.75 -7.77 -14.37
CA LYS A 226 -0.66 -7.87 -15.83
C LYS A 226 -0.38 -6.48 -16.41
N PRO A 227 0.63 -6.31 -17.28
CA PRO A 227 0.84 -5.06 -17.99
C PRO A 227 -0.27 -4.77 -19.01
N TYR A 228 -0.71 -3.52 -19.09
CA TYR A 228 -1.74 -3.04 -20.01
C TYR A 228 -1.27 -1.74 -20.66
N LYS A 229 -1.32 -1.63 -21.99
CA LYS A 229 -0.79 -0.47 -22.71
C LYS A 229 -1.43 0.83 -22.24
N GLU A 230 -2.75 0.80 -22.04
CA GLU A 230 -3.54 1.93 -21.55
C GLU A 230 -3.12 2.39 -20.14
N PHE A 231 -2.58 1.50 -19.30
CA PHE A 231 -2.07 1.87 -17.99
C PHE A 231 -0.71 2.57 -18.10
N TYR A 232 0.15 2.11 -19.00
CA TYR A 232 1.41 2.80 -19.24
C TYR A 232 1.18 4.20 -19.82
N GLU A 233 0.27 4.33 -20.79
CA GLU A 233 -0.08 5.63 -21.38
C GLU A 233 -0.62 6.59 -20.31
N LEU A 234 -1.57 6.15 -19.48
CA LEU A 234 -2.09 6.96 -18.37
C LEU A 234 -1.00 7.32 -17.35
N TYR A 235 -0.12 6.38 -17.00
CA TYR A 235 1.03 6.63 -16.12
C TYR A 235 1.94 7.73 -16.67
N MET A 236 2.32 7.63 -17.95
CA MET A 236 3.18 8.62 -18.59
C MET A 236 2.52 9.99 -18.66
N ASP A 237 1.24 10.03 -19.03
CA ASP A 237 0.47 11.27 -19.10
C ASP A 237 0.39 11.98 -17.75
N LEU A 238 0.07 11.23 -16.68
CA LEU A 238 0.02 11.77 -15.33
C LEU A 238 1.39 12.26 -14.87
N LYS A 239 2.44 11.48 -15.14
CA LYS A 239 3.82 11.86 -14.78
C LYS A 239 4.26 13.14 -15.48
N LEU A 240 3.96 13.27 -16.77
CA LEU A 240 4.34 14.45 -17.55
C LEU A 240 3.50 15.69 -17.21
N LYS A 241 2.17 15.54 -17.13
CA LYS A 241 1.25 16.67 -16.97
C LYS A 241 1.12 17.14 -15.52
N CYS A 242 1.17 16.21 -14.56
CA CYS A 242 1.00 16.53 -13.14
C CYS A 242 2.33 16.62 -12.39
N ASN A 243 3.45 16.17 -12.98
CA ASN A 243 4.74 16.02 -12.31
C ASN A 243 4.65 15.15 -11.02
N ILE A 244 3.82 14.11 -11.08
CA ILE A 244 3.61 13.14 -9.99
C ILE A 244 3.73 11.75 -10.56
N GLU A 245 4.60 10.94 -9.96
CA GLU A 245 4.76 9.55 -10.33
C GLU A 245 3.86 8.67 -9.46
N PHE A 246 3.00 7.87 -10.10
CA PHE A 246 2.12 6.92 -9.43
C PHE A 246 2.62 5.49 -9.57
N ASP A 247 2.24 4.60 -8.65
CA ASP A 247 2.53 3.17 -8.78
C ASP A 247 1.72 2.52 -9.93
N LEU A 248 2.40 1.72 -10.74
CA LEU A 248 1.83 1.06 -11.93
C LEU A 248 0.86 -0.10 -11.62
N LEU A 249 0.84 -0.62 -10.38
CA LEU A 249 0.05 -1.81 -10.02
C LEU A 249 -1.33 -1.46 -9.45
N TYR A 250 -1.39 -0.41 -8.63
CA TYR A 250 -2.56 -0.04 -7.85
C TYR A 250 -3.08 1.32 -8.29
N ASP A 251 -2.20 2.34 -8.28
CA ASP A 251 -2.64 3.72 -8.42
C ASP A 251 -3.22 3.98 -9.80
N ILE A 252 -2.59 3.47 -10.86
CA ILE A 252 -3.04 3.67 -12.25
C ILE A 252 -4.40 3.03 -12.52
N LEU A 253 -4.65 1.81 -12.01
CA LEU A 253 -5.99 1.22 -12.10
C LEU A 253 -7.00 2.08 -11.33
N GLY A 254 -6.65 2.51 -10.12
CA GLY A 254 -7.49 3.40 -9.32
C GLY A 254 -7.84 4.70 -10.05
N LEU A 255 -6.84 5.39 -10.60
CA LEU A 255 -7.00 6.65 -11.33
C LEU A 255 -7.79 6.46 -12.62
N SER A 256 -7.61 5.34 -13.33
CA SER A 256 -8.40 5.04 -14.53
C SER A 256 -9.91 4.95 -14.29
N ILE A 257 -10.31 4.67 -13.04
CA ILE A 257 -11.70 4.67 -12.58
C ILE A 257 -12.08 6.04 -12.03
N ALA A 258 -11.28 6.58 -11.10
CA ALA A 258 -11.59 7.80 -10.37
C ALA A 258 -11.72 9.04 -11.29
N LEU A 259 -10.94 9.10 -12.37
CA LEU A 259 -10.98 10.20 -13.34
C LEU A 259 -12.22 10.18 -14.25
N LYS A 260 -12.96 9.06 -14.29
CA LYS A 260 -14.22 8.92 -15.04
C LYS A 260 -15.45 9.02 -14.15
N GLN A 261 -15.26 9.01 -12.84
CA GLN A 261 -16.33 9.01 -11.86
C GLN A 261 -16.88 10.43 -11.69
N GLU A 262 -18.20 10.55 -11.64
CA GLU A 262 -18.86 11.76 -11.18
C GLU A 262 -18.85 11.79 -9.65
N TRP A 263 -18.20 12.80 -9.08
CA TRP A 263 -18.05 12.97 -7.63
C TRP A 263 -19.06 14.00 -7.12
N LYS A 264 -19.63 13.76 -5.93
CA LYS A 264 -20.57 14.70 -5.31
C LYS A 264 -19.84 15.85 -4.61
N LYS A 265 -18.62 15.58 -4.15
CA LYS A 265 -17.70 16.52 -3.54
C LYS A 265 -16.37 16.50 -4.30
N PRO A 266 -15.49 17.50 -4.12
CA PRO A 266 -14.14 17.43 -4.66
C PRO A 266 -13.46 16.10 -4.29
N LEU A 267 -12.87 15.44 -5.29
CA LEU A 267 -12.13 14.21 -5.08
C LEU A 267 -10.85 14.48 -4.29
N LEU A 268 -10.64 13.72 -3.21
CA LEU A 268 -9.33 13.56 -2.56
C LEU A 268 -8.80 12.15 -2.84
N TYR A 269 -7.85 12.06 -3.76
CA TYR A 269 -7.13 10.82 -4.04
C TYR A 269 -6.01 10.60 -3.02
N ILE A 270 -5.97 9.45 -2.36
CA ILE A 270 -4.86 9.08 -1.46
C ILE A 270 -3.78 8.39 -2.26
N HIS A 271 -2.65 9.07 -2.49
CA HIS A 271 -1.51 8.46 -3.15
C HIS A 271 -0.77 7.52 -2.18
N GLN A 272 -0.92 6.22 -2.40
CA GLN A 272 -0.52 5.19 -1.44
C GLN A 272 0.97 4.80 -1.51
N GLY A 273 1.80 5.54 -2.24
CA GLY A 273 3.21 5.24 -2.46
C GLY A 273 3.41 4.00 -3.34
N GLY A 274 4.47 3.22 -3.07
CA GLY A 274 4.78 2.00 -3.84
C GLY A 274 5.62 2.21 -5.10
N ILE A 275 6.03 3.45 -5.37
CA ILE A 275 6.78 3.87 -6.57
C ILE A 275 8.08 3.06 -6.78
N LEU A 276 8.75 2.58 -5.72
CA LEU A 276 9.95 1.74 -5.84
C LEU A 276 9.72 0.50 -6.71
N GLY A 277 8.50 -0.05 -6.70
CA GLY A 277 8.10 -1.19 -7.52
C GLY A 277 8.04 -0.89 -9.03
N ASN A 278 7.94 0.38 -9.42
CA ASN A 278 7.81 0.79 -10.83
C ASN A 278 9.01 0.33 -11.66
N SER A 279 10.23 0.36 -11.11
CA SER A 279 11.45 -0.11 -11.79
C SER A 279 11.26 -1.50 -12.42
N THR A 280 10.83 -2.47 -11.62
CA THR A 280 10.57 -3.85 -12.08
C THR A 280 9.36 -3.97 -13.00
N MET A 281 8.33 -3.15 -12.79
CA MET A 281 7.15 -3.13 -13.65
C MET A 281 7.47 -2.58 -15.03
N LEU A 282 8.25 -1.51 -15.12
CA LEU A 282 8.68 -0.90 -16.39
C LEU A 282 9.52 -1.88 -17.22
N GLU A 283 10.42 -2.64 -16.60
CA GLU A 283 11.14 -3.72 -17.30
C GLU A 283 10.18 -4.80 -17.83
N ARG A 284 9.12 -5.12 -17.08
CA ARG A 284 8.09 -6.05 -17.54
C ARG A 284 7.29 -5.49 -18.72
N TYR A 285 7.01 -4.19 -18.77
CA TYR A 285 6.37 -3.53 -19.91
C TYR A 285 7.25 -3.65 -21.17
N LYS A 286 8.56 -3.35 -21.05
CA LYS A 286 9.53 -3.49 -22.15
C LYS A 286 9.62 -4.93 -22.65
N PHE A 287 9.75 -5.89 -21.74
CA PHE A 287 9.81 -7.31 -22.08
C PHE A 287 8.56 -7.80 -22.83
N LYS A 288 7.39 -7.23 -22.52
CA LYS A 288 6.12 -7.53 -23.19
C LYS A 288 5.90 -6.73 -24.48
N LYS A 289 6.86 -5.91 -24.90
CA LYS A 289 6.79 -5.04 -26.10
C LYS A 289 5.57 -4.12 -26.09
N LEU A 290 5.22 -3.62 -24.92
CA LEU A 290 4.14 -2.64 -24.75
C LEU A 290 4.67 -1.20 -24.76
N VAL A 291 5.99 -1.04 -24.61
CA VAL A 291 6.76 0.21 -24.58
C VAL A 291 8.15 -0.03 -25.17
#